data_AF-A0A0N0V4B9-F1
#
_entry.id   AF-A0A0N0V4B9-F1
#
_cell.length_a   1.000
_cell.length_b   1.000
_cell.length_c   1.000
_cell.angle_alpha   90.00
_cell.angle_beta   90.00
_cell.angle_gamma   90.00
#
_symmetry.space_group_name_H-M   'P 1'
#
loop_
_entity.id
_entity.type
_entity.pdbx_description
1 polymer ?
#
loop_
_entity_poly.entity_id
_entity_poly.type
_entity_poly.pdbx_seq_one_letter_code
_entity_poly.pdbx_strand_id
1 'polypeptide(L)'
;MIRINMTVALIAVLALAGCMTTTAEAPIPSYAGVEREYVQWNGKTWRVYENDAAGRILVTPNKEGIGSSGLSGNSAPKVMRLAAQRYFYESGRDCEVGSDTLLSESAYEFPYSCEASTKSKRYCVLEKECQDFAARAYTVDRSFVGGRSENMRLSSNYATITRHPSEELLLVAMTKYPNFGVRDDDFVDIAKSYLRQHARGCSLGREKHHVDYATRVYSVSCS
;
A
#
# COMPACT_ATOMS: atom_id res chain seq x y z
N MET A 1 -4.94 -45.35 -55.14
CA MET A 1 -4.70 -46.33 -54.07
C MET A 1 -4.77 -45.60 -52.74
N ILE A 2 -5.79 -45.92 -51.94
CA ILE A 2 -6.07 -45.33 -50.62
C ILE A 2 -5.16 -46.00 -49.58
N ARG A 3 -4.52 -45.21 -48.71
CA ARG A 3 -4.12 -45.65 -47.37
C ARG A 3 -4.45 -44.57 -46.36
N ILE A 4 -5.52 -44.85 -45.62
CA ILE A 4 -5.87 -44.29 -44.30
C ILE A 4 -4.93 -44.94 -43.29
N ASN A 5 -4.41 -44.18 -42.31
CA ASN A 5 -4.00 -44.58 -40.94
C ASN A 5 -3.03 -43.54 -40.36
N MET A 6 -2.97 -43.23 -39.08
CA MET A 6 -3.81 -43.48 -37.91
C MET A 6 -3.20 -42.61 -36.80
N THR A 7 -4.06 -41.95 -36.04
CA THR A 7 -3.89 -41.28 -34.76
C THR A 7 -2.65 -41.69 -33.94
N VAL A 8 -1.83 -40.72 -33.51
CA VAL A 8 -1.18 -40.73 -32.19
C VAL A 8 -1.21 -39.32 -31.63
N ALA A 9 -2.17 -39.07 -30.73
CA ALA A 9 -2.13 -37.97 -29.80
C ALA A 9 -1.04 -38.26 -28.75
N LEU A 10 -0.07 -37.36 -28.59
CA LEU A 10 0.82 -37.38 -27.44
C LEU A 10 0.54 -36.14 -26.60
N ILE A 11 -0.34 -36.34 -25.62
CA ILE A 11 -0.61 -35.40 -24.53
C ILE A 11 0.64 -35.40 -23.64
N ALA A 12 1.50 -34.39 -23.80
CA ALA A 12 2.55 -34.12 -22.83
C ALA A 12 1.91 -33.38 -21.64
N VAL A 13 1.42 -34.14 -20.67
CA VAL A 13 1.13 -33.65 -19.32
C VAL A 13 2.47 -33.25 -18.70
N LEU A 14 2.87 -32.00 -18.88
CA LEU A 14 3.96 -31.43 -18.12
C LEU A 14 3.51 -31.29 -16.68
N ALA A 15 4.14 -32.10 -15.85
CA ALA A 15 3.98 -32.19 -14.42
C ALA A 15 3.89 -30.80 -13.78
N LEU A 16 2.73 -30.53 -13.18
CA LEU A 16 2.59 -29.57 -12.10
C LEU A 16 3.44 -30.08 -10.92
N ALA A 17 4.74 -29.81 -10.97
CA ALA A 17 5.54 -29.72 -9.76
C ALA A 17 5.07 -28.46 -9.03
N GLY A 18 3.92 -28.56 -8.36
CA GLY A 18 3.53 -27.58 -7.37
C GLY A 18 4.63 -27.56 -6.32
N CYS A 19 5.34 -26.43 -6.22
CA CYS A 19 6.10 -26.10 -5.03
C CYS A 19 5.17 -26.31 -3.83
N MET A 20 5.34 -27.40 -3.09
CA MET A 20 4.85 -27.47 -1.72
C MET A 20 5.76 -26.53 -0.91
N THR A 21 5.45 -25.23 -0.97
CA THR A 21 5.88 -24.30 0.06
C THR A 21 5.29 -24.84 1.36
N THR A 22 6.17 -25.36 2.22
CA THR A 22 5.84 -25.71 3.59
C THR A 22 5.11 -24.52 4.19
N THR A 23 3.79 -24.64 4.40
CA THR A 23 2.99 -23.63 5.10
C THR A 23 3.63 -23.46 6.47
N ALA A 24 4.38 -22.37 6.63
CA ALA A 24 4.91 -22.01 7.93
C ALA A 24 3.71 -21.88 8.87
N GLU A 25 3.79 -22.56 10.00
CA GLU A 25 2.71 -22.65 10.98
C GLU A 25 2.19 -21.24 11.28
N ALA A 26 0.90 -21.03 10.97
CA ALA A 26 0.26 -19.76 11.26
C ALA A 26 0.29 -19.56 12.79
N PRO A 27 0.46 -18.31 13.26
CA PRO A 27 0.66 -18.05 14.68
C PRO A 27 -0.60 -18.35 15.52
N ILE A 28 -1.74 -18.63 14.87
CA ILE A 28 -3.01 -19.01 15.49
C ILE A 28 -3.76 -20.04 14.62
N PRO A 29 -4.58 -20.94 15.23
CA PRO A 29 -5.26 -22.01 14.50
C PRO A 29 -6.24 -21.55 13.42
N SER A 30 -6.89 -20.40 13.57
CA SER A 30 -7.87 -19.89 12.59
C SER A 30 -7.25 -19.49 11.24
N TYR A 31 -5.93 -19.38 11.17
CA TYR A 31 -5.17 -19.09 9.96
C TYR A 31 -4.34 -20.29 9.51
N ALA A 32 -4.57 -21.49 10.06
CA ALA A 32 -3.89 -22.70 9.62
C ALA A 32 -4.13 -22.93 8.11
N GLY A 33 -3.03 -23.07 7.36
CA GLY A 33 -3.07 -23.26 5.91
C GLY A 33 -3.24 -21.98 5.09
N VAL A 34 -3.39 -20.81 5.71
CA VAL A 34 -3.34 -19.52 5.02
C VAL A 34 -1.88 -19.21 4.65
N GLU A 35 -1.65 -18.79 3.40
CA GLU A 35 -0.31 -18.45 2.94
C GLU A 35 0.23 -17.22 3.70
N ARG A 36 1.52 -17.30 4.04
CA ARG A 36 2.22 -16.22 4.74
C ARG A 36 2.98 -15.36 3.75
N GLU A 37 2.68 -14.08 3.78
CA GLU A 37 3.42 -13.06 3.04
C GLU A 37 4.20 -12.13 3.98
N TYR A 38 5.10 -11.35 3.38
CA TYR A 38 5.96 -10.43 4.09
C TYR A 38 5.81 -9.02 3.54
N VAL A 39 5.63 -8.06 4.45
CA VAL A 39 5.62 -6.64 4.09
C VAL A 39 6.65 -5.89 4.93
N GLN A 40 7.43 -5.03 4.28
CA GLN A 40 8.36 -4.14 4.97
C GLN A 40 7.66 -2.81 5.25
N TRP A 41 7.57 -2.46 6.54
CA TRP A 41 6.96 -1.21 6.96
C TRP A 41 7.65 -0.66 8.21
N ASN A 42 7.99 0.64 8.15
CA ASN A 42 8.71 1.37 9.20
C ASN A 42 10.02 0.68 9.64
N GLY A 43 10.84 0.23 8.68
CA GLY A 43 12.11 -0.46 8.92
C GLY A 43 11.97 -1.85 9.58
N LYS A 44 10.75 -2.38 9.69
CA LYS A 44 10.43 -3.69 10.24
C LYS A 44 9.80 -4.58 9.17
N THR A 45 9.99 -5.89 9.29
CA THR A 45 9.29 -6.88 8.48
C THR A 45 8.11 -7.43 9.27
N TRP A 46 6.95 -7.45 8.63
CA TRP A 46 5.70 -7.99 9.17
C TRP A 46 5.32 -9.24 8.39
N ARG A 47 4.78 -10.23 9.09
CA ARG A 47 4.12 -11.40 8.51
C ARG A 47 2.65 -11.07 8.34
N VAL A 48 2.12 -11.33 7.16
CA VAL A 48 0.73 -11.08 6.78
C VAL A 48 0.11 -12.40 6.36
N TYR A 49 -1.13 -12.65 6.81
CA TYR A 49 -1.92 -13.81 6.40
C TYR A 49 -3.29 -13.28 5.97
N GLU A 50 -3.58 -13.32 4.68
CA GLU A 50 -4.86 -12.87 4.12
C GLU A 50 -5.84 -14.04 4.01
N ASN A 51 -6.98 -13.95 4.69
CA ASN A 51 -8.10 -14.85 4.53
C ASN A 51 -9.19 -14.16 3.71
N ASP A 52 -9.06 -14.26 2.38
CA ASP A 52 -9.92 -13.56 1.43
C ASP A 52 -11.39 -14.01 1.48
N ALA A 53 -11.63 -15.29 1.76
CA ALA A 53 -12.97 -15.82 1.96
C ALA A 53 -13.70 -15.17 3.16
N ALA A 54 -12.94 -14.73 4.17
CA ALA A 54 -13.49 -14.09 5.37
C ALA A 54 -13.44 -12.55 5.33
N GLY A 55 -12.73 -11.95 4.36
CA GLY A 55 -12.41 -10.52 4.36
C GLY A 55 -11.59 -10.11 5.59
N ARG A 56 -10.65 -10.98 6.01
CA ARG A 56 -9.84 -10.80 7.22
C ARG A 56 -8.35 -10.90 6.92
N ILE A 57 -7.56 -10.05 7.56
CA ILE A 57 -6.10 -10.04 7.44
C ILE A 57 -5.47 -10.08 8.82
N LEU A 58 -4.57 -11.03 9.03
CA LEU A 58 -3.78 -11.16 10.25
C LEU A 58 -2.39 -10.57 10.02
N VAL A 59 -1.95 -9.72 10.94
CA VAL A 59 -0.60 -9.13 10.92
C VAL A 59 0.13 -9.48 12.20
N THR A 60 1.37 -9.95 12.05
CA THR A 60 2.26 -10.24 13.19
C THR A 60 3.70 -9.77 12.90
N PRO A 61 4.51 -9.45 13.92
CA PRO A 61 5.94 -9.20 13.71
C PRO A 61 6.66 -10.43 13.14
N ASN A 62 7.67 -10.27 12.28
CA ASN A 62 8.44 -11.39 11.73
C ASN A 62 9.34 -12.12 12.77
N LYS A 63 9.71 -11.45 13.87
CA LYS A 63 10.50 -12.09 14.94
C LYS A 63 9.60 -12.50 16.10
N GLU A 64 9.58 -13.79 16.40
CA GLU A 64 9.13 -14.31 17.70
C GLU A 64 10.01 -13.69 18.79
N GLY A 65 9.40 -13.03 19.78
CA GLY A 65 10.14 -12.42 20.90
C GLY A 65 10.33 -10.91 20.84
N ILE A 66 9.92 -10.22 19.77
CA ILE A 66 9.55 -8.80 19.93
C ILE A 66 8.14 -8.81 20.53
N GLY A 67 8.05 -8.99 21.85
CA GLY A 67 6.80 -8.75 22.56
C GLY A 67 6.27 -7.35 22.24
N SER A 68 4.99 -7.13 22.52
CA SER A 68 4.36 -5.79 22.51
C SER A 68 5.21 -4.73 23.24
N SER A 69 6.14 -5.13 24.11
CA SER A 69 7.18 -4.29 24.74
C SER A 69 8.02 -3.45 23.77
N GLY A 70 8.25 -3.89 22.52
CA GLY A 70 9.00 -3.13 21.50
C GLY A 70 8.14 -2.18 20.64
N LEU A 71 6.83 -2.19 20.86
CA LEU A 71 5.81 -1.36 20.22
C LEU A 71 4.92 -0.85 21.35
N SER A 72 5.30 0.26 22.01
CA SER A 72 4.57 0.81 23.17
C SER A 72 3.06 0.56 23.05
N GLY A 73 2.49 -0.20 23.99
CA GLY A 73 1.29 -1.05 23.81
C GLY A 73 0.02 -0.40 23.24
N ASN A 74 -0.02 0.93 23.13
CA ASN A 74 -1.13 1.67 22.51
C ASN A 74 -0.90 1.96 21.00
N SER A 75 0.30 1.72 20.46
CA SER A 75 0.66 2.00 19.06
C SER A 75 0.72 0.77 18.18
N ALA A 76 0.84 -0.43 18.77
CA ALA A 76 0.93 -1.70 18.06
C ALA A 76 -0.22 -1.92 17.05
N PRO A 77 -1.51 -1.79 17.40
CA PRO A 77 -2.60 -2.04 16.45
C PRO A 77 -2.55 -1.07 15.26
N LYS A 78 -2.28 0.21 15.53
CA LYS A 78 -2.16 1.23 14.49
C LYS A 78 -1.04 0.92 13.50
N VAL A 79 0.14 0.53 14.00
CA VAL A 79 1.29 0.22 13.14
C VAL A 79 1.04 -1.05 12.31
N MET A 80 0.42 -2.08 12.90
CA MET A 80 0.09 -3.30 12.18
C MET A 80 -1.02 -3.08 11.13
N ARG A 81 -2.00 -2.22 11.42
CA ARG A 81 -3.00 -1.80 10.43
C ARG A 81 -2.36 -1.13 9.21
N LEU A 82 -1.40 -0.23 9.45
CA LEU A 82 -0.65 0.41 8.37
C LEU A 82 0.19 -0.61 7.57
N ALA A 83 0.71 -1.65 8.22
CA ALA A 83 1.38 -2.75 7.52
C ALA A 83 0.41 -3.57 6.65
N ALA A 84 -0.81 -3.86 7.11
CA ALA A 84 -1.87 -4.47 6.28
C ALA A 84 -2.26 -3.57 5.10
N GLN A 85 -2.41 -2.27 5.31
CA GLN A 85 -2.66 -1.31 4.22
C GLN A 85 -1.51 -1.29 3.22
N ARG A 86 -0.26 -1.36 3.70
CA ARG A 86 0.93 -1.46 2.84
C ARG A 86 0.94 -2.76 2.04
N TYR A 87 0.50 -3.87 2.63
CA TYR A 87 0.38 -5.15 1.94
C TYR A 87 -0.58 -5.06 0.76
N PHE A 88 -1.81 -4.57 0.97
CA PHE A 88 -2.77 -4.37 -0.12
C PHE A 88 -2.25 -3.37 -1.16
N TYR A 89 -1.59 -2.31 -0.71
CA TYR A 89 -0.93 -1.36 -1.58
C TYR A 89 0.10 -2.03 -2.50
N GLU A 90 0.95 -2.92 -1.99
CA GLU A 90 1.99 -3.59 -2.77
C GLU A 90 1.41 -4.66 -3.71
N SER A 91 0.30 -5.29 -3.31
CA SER A 91 -0.41 -6.31 -4.10
C SER A 91 -1.33 -5.74 -5.18
N GLY A 92 -1.38 -4.41 -5.37
CA GLY A 92 -2.17 -3.81 -6.45
C GLY A 92 -3.61 -3.48 -6.08
N ARG A 93 -3.97 -3.59 -4.80
CA ARG A 93 -5.33 -3.50 -4.32
C ARG A 93 -5.55 -2.23 -3.50
N ASP A 94 -6.71 -1.62 -3.70
CA ASP A 94 -7.18 -0.54 -2.85
C ASP A 94 -8.19 -1.13 -1.87
N CYS A 95 -7.71 -1.36 -0.65
CA CYS A 95 -8.52 -1.98 0.40
C CYS A 95 -8.51 -1.08 1.63
N GLU A 96 -9.69 -0.80 2.15
CA GLU A 96 -9.85 -0.18 3.45
C GLU A 96 -9.64 -1.24 4.53
N VAL A 97 -8.77 -0.95 5.50
CA VAL A 97 -8.51 -1.84 6.63
C VAL A 97 -9.15 -1.25 7.88
N GLY A 98 -10.09 -2.00 8.46
CA GLY A 98 -10.93 -1.56 9.57
C GLY A 98 -10.23 -1.61 10.94
N SER A 99 -11.04 -1.70 11.99
CA SER A 99 -10.57 -1.73 13.38
C SER A 99 -9.98 -3.10 13.76
N ASP A 100 -9.03 -3.08 14.67
CA ASP A 100 -8.30 -4.27 15.09
C ASP A 100 -9.11 -5.19 16.02
N THR A 101 -8.75 -6.47 16.00
CA THR A 101 -9.10 -7.47 17.01
C THR A 101 -7.79 -8.12 17.49
N LEU A 102 -7.49 -7.99 18.77
CA LEU A 102 -6.33 -8.64 19.38
C LEU A 102 -6.61 -10.15 19.51
N LEU A 103 -5.78 -10.98 18.86
CA LEU A 103 -5.92 -12.44 18.91
C LEU A 103 -4.88 -13.11 19.82
N SER A 104 -3.71 -12.49 19.99
CA SER A 104 -2.68 -12.88 20.96
C SER A 104 -1.78 -11.69 21.29
N GLU A 105 -0.82 -11.84 22.21
CA GLU A 105 0.07 -10.75 22.66
C GLU A 105 0.76 -9.94 21.55
N SER A 106 0.92 -10.52 20.36
CA SER A 106 1.60 -9.89 19.21
C SER A 106 0.87 -10.08 17.87
N ALA A 107 -0.39 -10.49 17.89
CA ALA A 107 -1.16 -10.78 16.70
C ALA A 107 -2.48 -10.01 16.67
N TYR A 108 -2.66 -9.22 15.61
CA TYR A 108 -3.88 -8.47 15.37
C TYR A 108 -4.51 -8.88 14.05
N GLU A 109 -5.81 -9.12 14.09
CA GLU A 109 -6.64 -9.29 12.91
C GLU A 109 -7.38 -7.99 12.59
N PHE A 110 -7.58 -7.73 11.31
CA PHE A 110 -8.36 -6.62 10.82
C PHE A 110 -9.38 -7.11 9.78
N PRO A 111 -10.62 -6.64 9.80
CA PRO A 111 -11.48 -6.72 8.63
C PRO A 111 -10.94 -5.78 7.55
N TYR A 112 -11.11 -6.17 6.29
CA TYR A 112 -10.86 -5.27 5.18
C TYR A 112 -11.95 -5.38 4.12
N SER A 113 -12.09 -4.32 3.33
CA SER A 113 -12.97 -4.29 2.16
C SER A 113 -12.23 -3.67 1.00
N CYS A 114 -12.21 -4.36 -0.13
CA CYS A 114 -11.62 -3.84 -1.35
C CYS A 114 -12.74 -3.46 -2.33
N GLU A 115 -12.59 -2.33 -3.02
CA GLU A 115 -13.51 -2.01 -4.09
C GLU A 115 -13.35 -3.01 -5.25
N ALA A 116 -14.48 -3.42 -5.85
CA ALA A 116 -14.50 -4.39 -6.94
C ALA A 116 -13.80 -3.82 -8.18
N SER A 117 -12.51 -4.11 -8.30
CA SER A 117 -11.66 -4.01 -9.49
C SER A 117 -11.79 -2.73 -10.33
N THR A 118 -11.42 -1.59 -9.77
CA THR A 118 -10.57 -0.67 -10.54
C THR A 118 -9.19 -0.75 -9.95
N LYS A 119 -8.25 -1.37 -10.67
CA LYS A 119 -6.82 -1.39 -10.33
C LYS A 119 -6.42 -0.03 -9.75
N SER A 120 -5.86 -0.01 -8.54
CA SER A 120 -5.59 1.23 -7.80
C SER A 120 -4.91 2.25 -8.71
N LYS A 121 -5.47 3.45 -8.76
CA LYS A 121 -4.91 4.53 -9.57
C LYS A 121 -3.61 5.02 -8.91
N ARG A 122 -2.49 4.95 -9.61
CA ARG A 122 -1.19 5.43 -9.16
C ARG A 122 -0.83 6.69 -9.92
N TYR A 123 -0.45 7.73 -9.19
CA TYR A 123 0.12 8.93 -9.77
C TYR A 123 1.64 8.74 -9.83
N CYS A 124 2.23 8.95 -10.99
CA CYS A 124 3.68 8.94 -11.15
C CYS A 124 4.19 10.36 -11.36
N VAL A 125 5.37 10.63 -10.82
CA VAL A 125 6.07 11.90 -10.98
C VAL A 125 7.21 11.76 -11.99
N LEU A 126 7.82 10.57 -12.04
CA LEU A 126 8.86 10.21 -13.01
C LEU A 126 8.34 9.18 -14.02
N GLU A 127 8.83 9.25 -15.25
CA GLU A 127 8.50 8.28 -16.31
C GLU A 127 8.78 6.83 -15.90
N LYS A 128 9.91 6.62 -15.22
CA LYS A 128 10.29 5.31 -14.71
C LYS A 128 9.27 4.77 -13.70
N GLU A 129 8.76 5.61 -12.80
CA GLU A 129 7.73 5.19 -11.84
C GLU A 129 6.44 4.79 -12.57
N CYS A 130 6.06 5.53 -13.61
CA CYS A 130 4.90 5.18 -14.43
C CYS A 130 5.04 3.78 -15.05
N GLN A 131 6.22 3.47 -15.58
CA GLN A 131 6.51 2.18 -16.18
C GLN A 131 6.49 1.06 -15.13
N ASP A 132 7.10 1.29 -13.97
CA ASP A 132 7.13 0.33 -12.86
C ASP A 132 5.72 0.04 -12.34
N PHE A 133 4.86 1.07 -12.23
CA PHE A 133 3.46 0.89 -11.85
C PHE A 133 2.66 0.16 -12.95
N ALA A 134 2.83 0.52 -14.22
CA ALA A 134 2.14 -0.16 -15.31
C ALA A 134 2.55 -1.65 -15.40
N ALA A 135 3.84 -1.97 -15.20
CA ALA A 135 4.35 -3.34 -15.18
C ALA A 135 3.76 -4.19 -14.05
N ARG A 136 3.38 -3.55 -12.93
CA ARG A 136 2.64 -4.16 -11.81
C ARG A 136 1.12 -4.09 -11.99
N ALA A 137 0.67 -3.81 -13.20
CA ALA A 137 -0.72 -3.78 -13.60
C ALA A 137 -1.59 -2.70 -12.91
N TYR A 138 -1.00 -1.64 -12.35
CA TYR A 138 -1.75 -0.48 -11.83
C TYR A 138 -2.37 0.35 -12.97
N THR A 139 -3.45 1.07 -12.66
CA THR A 139 -3.91 2.18 -13.51
C THR A 139 -2.97 3.36 -13.26
N VAL A 140 -2.29 3.87 -14.28
CA VAL A 140 -1.30 4.93 -14.11
C VAL A 140 -1.84 6.27 -14.58
N ASP A 141 -1.78 7.26 -13.70
CA ASP A 141 -2.04 8.67 -13.99
C ASP A 141 -0.71 9.41 -14.10
N ARG A 142 -0.48 9.96 -15.29
CA ARG A 142 0.75 10.62 -15.70
C ARG A 142 0.67 12.15 -15.57
N SER A 143 -0.42 12.66 -14.98
CA SER A 143 -0.68 14.10 -14.81
C SER A 143 0.45 14.83 -14.08
N PHE A 144 1.14 14.19 -13.15
CA PHE A 144 2.26 14.80 -12.42
C PHE A 144 3.64 14.59 -13.06
N VAL A 145 3.73 13.91 -14.21
CA VAL A 145 5.00 13.72 -14.91
C VAL A 145 5.53 15.06 -15.40
N GLY A 146 6.79 15.35 -15.06
CA GLY A 146 7.41 16.65 -15.36
C GLY A 146 6.96 17.77 -14.42
N GLY A 147 6.12 17.48 -13.43
CA GLY A 147 5.79 18.40 -12.35
C GLY A 147 7.02 18.75 -11.51
N ARG A 148 6.99 19.92 -10.89
CA ARG A 148 8.07 20.37 -10.01
C ARG A 148 7.90 19.73 -8.63
N SER A 149 8.88 18.94 -8.22
CA SER A 149 8.91 18.30 -6.90
C SER A 149 9.84 19.02 -5.93
N GLU A 150 9.36 19.20 -4.70
CA GLU A 150 10.11 19.82 -3.60
C GLU A 150 9.95 19.00 -2.32
N ASN A 151 11.04 18.89 -1.55
CA ASN A 151 11.00 18.22 -0.27
C ASN A 151 10.57 19.21 0.82
N MET A 152 9.50 18.87 1.52
CA MET A 152 8.98 19.64 2.63
C MET A 152 9.20 18.91 3.94
N ARG A 153 9.57 19.67 4.96
CA ARG A 153 9.63 19.21 6.34
C ARG A 153 8.71 20.07 7.19
N LEU A 154 7.79 19.43 7.90
CA LEU A 154 6.97 20.08 8.91
C LEU A 154 7.07 19.26 10.20
N SER A 155 7.71 19.84 11.23
CA SER A 155 8.02 19.13 12.47
C SER A 155 8.85 17.85 12.21
N SER A 156 8.31 16.68 12.56
CA SER A 156 8.90 15.35 12.35
C SER A 156 8.49 14.71 11.02
N ASN A 157 7.55 15.30 10.29
CA ASN A 157 7.03 14.77 9.03
C ASN A 157 7.88 15.25 7.85
N TYR A 158 8.16 14.33 6.93
CA TYR A 158 8.81 14.63 5.66
C TYR A 158 7.90 14.21 4.52
N ALA A 159 7.75 15.10 3.55
CA ALA A 159 6.99 14.84 2.35
C ALA A 159 7.73 15.34 1.12
N THR A 160 7.47 14.72 0.00
CA THR A 160 7.75 15.27 -1.32
C THR A 160 6.44 15.83 -1.86
N ILE A 161 6.46 17.11 -2.19
CA ILE A 161 5.34 17.82 -2.77
C ILE A 161 5.60 17.97 -4.25
N THR A 162 4.69 17.50 -5.09
CA THR A 162 4.79 17.66 -6.54
C THR A 162 3.64 18.52 -7.02
N ARG A 163 3.97 19.63 -7.67
CA ARG A 163 2.97 20.51 -8.28
C ARG A 163 2.69 20.05 -9.70
N HIS A 164 1.41 19.92 -10.02
CA HIS A 164 0.98 19.54 -11.37
C HIS A 164 1.38 20.64 -12.38
N PRO A 165 1.71 20.30 -13.64
CA PRO A 165 2.10 21.29 -14.63
C PRO A 165 1.06 22.39 -14.90
N SER A 166 -0.23 22.11 -14.69
CA SER A 166 -1.31 23.13 -14.77
C SER A 166 -1.43 24.00 -13.52
N GLU A 167 -0.66 23.72 -12.46
CA GLU A 167 -0.67 24.42 -11.16
C GLU A 167 -1.96 24.28 -10.33
N GLU A 168 -2.97 23.58 -10.84
CA GLU A 168 -4.29 23.38 -10.20
C GLU A 168 -4.35 22.17 -9.25
N LEU A 169 -3.34 21.31 -9.26
CA LEU A 169 -3.27 20.12 -8.42
C LEU A 169 -1.94 20.05 -7.68
N LEU A 170 -2.00 19.50 -6.47
CA LEU A 170 -0.86 19.29 -5.60
C LEU A 170 -0.87 17.84 -5.10
N LEU A 171 0.18 17.11 -5.42
CA LEU A 171 0.42 15.77 -4.87
C LEU A 171 1.32 15.88 -3.65
N VAL A 172 0.89 15.28 -2.55
CA VAL A 172 1.60 15.23 -1.28
C VAL A 172 1.95 13.77 -1.01
N ALA A 173 3.23 13.42 -1.08
CA ALA A 173 3.72 12.06 -0.80
C ALA A 173 4.60 12.06 0.44
N MET A 174 4.18 11.35 1.50
CA MET A 174 4.91 11.28 2.76
C MET A 174 6.10 10.33 2.64
N THR A 175 7.32 10.86 2.79
CA THR A 175 8.56 10.11 2.58
C THR A 175 9.19 9.60 3.87
N LYS A 176 8.87 10.21 5.02
CA LYS A 176 9.28 9.70 6.33
C LYS A 176 8.15 9.84 7.33
N TYR A 177 7.82 8.69 7.92
CA TYR A 177 6.79 8.56 8.94
C TYR A 177 7.42 8.74 10.32
N PRO A 178 6.84 9.56 11.21
CA PRO A 178 7.05 9.34 12.63
C PRO A 178 6.55 7.93 12.97
N ASN A 179 7.16 7.30 13.99
CA ASN A 179 6.86 5.92 14.42
C ASN A 179 5.37 5.62 14.68
N PHE A 180 4.52 6.65 14.72
CA PHE A 180 3.10 6.59 15.06
C PHE A 180 2.17 6.76 13.86
N GLY A 181 2.69 6.77 12.62
CA GLY A 181 1.91 6.91 11.39
C GLY A 181 1.54 8.37 11.05
N VAL A 182 1.10 8.60 9.81
CA VAL A 182 0.61 9.91 9.35
C VAL A 182 -0.83 10.09 9.78
N ARG A 183 -1.19 11.29 10.24
CA ARG A 183 -2.58 11.71 10.41
C ARG A 183 -3.03 12.41 9.12
N ASP A 184 -4.32 12.32 8.78
CA ASP A 184 -4.84 13.05 7.62
C ASP A 184 -4.57 14.56 7.70
N ASP A 185 -4.61 15.13 8.92
CA ASP A 185 -4.25 16.52 9.17
C ASP A 185 -2.80 16.87 8.76
N ASP A 186 -1.85 15.92 8.86
CA ASP A 186 -0.45 16.16 8.52
C ASP A 186 -0.29 16.47 7.03
N PHE A 187 -1.06 15.80 6.16
CA PHE A 187 -1.05 16.06 4.72
C PHE A 187 -1.54 17.48 4.41
N VAL A 188 -2.65 17.88 5.03
CA VAL A 188 -3.26 19.20 4.87
C VAL A 188 -2.31 20.29 5.37
N ASP A 189 -1.70 20.09 6.53
CA ASP A 189 -0.79 21.07 7.14
C ASP A 189 0.49 21.25 6.33
N ILE A 190 1.07 20.16 5.82
CA ILE A 190 2.24 20.23 4.93
C ILE A 190 1.86 20.95 3.63
N ALA A 191 0.74 20.58 3.00
CA ALA A 191 0.30 21.21 1.75
C ALA A 191 0.06 22.72 1.92
N LYS A 192 -0.61 23.14 2.99
CA LYS A 192 -0.80 24.56 3.33
C LYS A 192 0.52 25.26 3.62
N SER A 193 1.45 24.59 4.31
CA SER A 193 2.78 25.15 4.57
C SER A 193 3.57 25.37 3.27
N TYR A 194 3.53 24.40 2.36
CA TYR A 194 4.14 24.51 1.03
C TYR A 194 3.59 25.71 0.25
N LEU A 195 2.26 25.83 0.13
CA LEU A 195 1.65 26.93 -0.62
C LEU A 195 2.01 28.30 -0.04
N ARG A 196 2.06 28.44 1.29
CA ARG A 196 2.49 29.70 1.95
C ARG A 196 3.93 30.09 1.61
N GLN A 197 4.82 29.10 1.43
CA GLN A 197 6.24 29.33 1.18
C GLN A 197 6.55 29.54 -0.31
N HIS A 198 5.91 28.78 -1.18
CA HIS A 198 6.31 28.64 -2.59
C HIS A 198 5.27 29.15 -3.60
N ALA A 199 4.01 29.34 -3.19
CA ALA A 199 2.91 29.71 -4.07
C ALA A 199 1.99 30.75 -3.41
N ARG A 200 2.54 31.94 -3.15
CA ARG A 200 1.78 33.05 -2.56
C ARG A 200 0.56 33.39 -3.41
N GLY A 201 -0.57 33.67 -2.76
CA GLY A 201 -1.86 33.88 -3.44
C GLY A 201 -2.60 32.59 -3.79
N CYS A 202 -2.00 31.42 -3.54
CA CYS A 202 -2.68 30.15 -3.71
C CYS A 202 -3.24 29.59 -2.40
N SER A 203 -4.36 28.88 -2.51
CA SER A 203 -5.06 28.22 -1.42
C SER A 203 -5.26 26.74 -1.73
N LEU A 204 -5.22 25.92 -0.67
CA LEU A 204 -5.48 24.50 -0.76
C LEU A 204 -7.00 24.26 -0.79
N GLY A 205 -7.48 23.60 -1.84
CA GLY A 205 -8.87 23.17 -1.97
C GLY A 205 -9.11 21.78 -1.36
N ARG A 206 -10.18 21.12 -1.80
CA ARG A 206 -10.53 19.77 -1.34
C ARG A 206 -9.52 18.73 -1.79
N GLU A 207 -9.44 17.65 -1.02
CA GLU A 207 -8.85 16.40 -1.49
C GLU A 207 -9.63 15.94 -2.73
N LYS A 208 -8.89 15.65 -3.78
CA LYS A 208 -9.43 15.12 -5.04
C LYS A 208 -9.30 13.62 -5.08
N HIS A 209 -8.17 13.11 -4.61
CA HIS A 209 -7.87 11.69 -4.63
C HIS A 209 -7.08 11.27 -3.41
N HIS A 210 -7.57 10.21 -2.76
CA HIS A 210 -6.83 9.41 -1.82
C HIS A 210 -6.09 8.34 -2.64
N VAL A 211 -4.77 8.47 -2.80
CA VAL A 211 -4.00 7.59 -3.69
C VAL A 211 -3.58 6.30 -2.98
N ASP A 212 -3.13 6.46 -1.75
CA ASP A 212 -2.74 5.38 -0.84
C ASP A 212 -2.56 5.95 0.58
N TYR A 213 -2.17 5.15 1.56
CA TYR A 213 -1.99 5.59 2.95
C TYR A 213 -0.94 6.73 3.14
N ALA A 214 -0.07 6.96 2.16
CA ALA A 214 1.05 7.89 2.17
C ALA A 214 0.90 9.07 1.21
N THR A 215 -0.09 9.04 0.33
CA THR A 215 -0.16 9.93 -0.82
C THR A 215 -1.57 10.47 -1.00
N ARG A 216 -1.65 11.78 -1.14
CA ARG A 216 -2.91 12.53 -1.36
C ARG A 216 -2.74 13.50 -2.49
N VAL A 217 -3.84 13.75 -3.22
CA VAL A 217 -3.91 14.79 -4.25
C VAL A 217 -4.96 15.81 -3.84
N TYR A 218 -4.58 17.08 -3.81
CA TYR A 218 -5.45 18.20 -3.49
C TYR A 218 -5.61 19.11 -4.71
N SER A 219 -6.78 19.74 -4.83
CA SER A 219 -6.92 20.92 -5.71
C SER A 219 -6.23 22.14 -5.11
N VAL A 220 -5.75 23.03 -5.98
CA VAL A 220 -5.15 24.32 -5.63
C VAL A 220 -5.82 25.41 -6.47
N SER A 221 -6.13 26.53 -5.82
CA SER A 221 -6.69 27.72 -6.49
C SER A 221 -5.80 28.93 -6.20
N CYS A 222 -5.36 29.64 -7.23
CA CYS A 222 -4.51 30.83 -7.12
C CYS A 222 -5.25 32.08 -7.63
N SER A 223 -5.07 33.20 -6.91
CA SER A 223 -5.60 34.52 -7.23
C SER A 223 -4.49 35.53 -7.43
#